data_AF-A0A8B6GDF7-F1
#
_entry.id   AF-A0A8B6GDF7-F1
#
_cell.length_a   1.000
_cell.length_b   1.000
_cell.length_c   1.000
_cell.angle_alpha   90.00
_cell.angle_beta   90.00
_cell.angle_gamma   90.00
#
_symmetry.space_group_name_H-M   'P 1'
#
loop_
_entity.id
_entity.type
_entity.pdbx_description
1 polymer ?
#
loop_
_entity_poly.entity_id
_entity_poly.type
_entity_poly.pdbx_seq_one_letter_code
_entity_poly.pdbx_strand_id
1 'polypeptide(L)'
;MNKRIKHLKQNCQLLKNFKGSSPIFSRGIPIANTMNTHHICKVPKSGSTFWTEVFLTLSNVTHVDNLGNLTRYMIHVELQEKIVSRNLNARSSDTLLIISRDPWKRIYSAYMDKIYQIQTAYRDQIKQMIGKYRGYCGEVPTFEQFLKYIVAQSKYKLLDPHWRPISSLCRVCRYSYKYIMKMESFEKDSTYVLNKILPEKSDKKKALFWKLANKQDYLKGLVRMFTSRFLEMNDNCVSFIDTMKRLWFLLQSQGLLSDQVNFSPRFFLRLSAVNEEEITELFVKKSKEIILSKAEEQQQRNRIFKEAYASVDVNVLLKIQKVYENDFRLFGYNMRLTLD
;
A
#
# COMPACT_ATOMS: atom_id res chain seq x y z
N MET A 1 7.59 -18.97 7.74
CA MET A 1 8.76 -18.11 7.48
C MET A 1 9.87 -18.84 6.69
N ASN A 2 10.48 -19.91 7.22
CA ASN A 2 11.62 -20.61 6.60
C ASN A 2 11.43 -21.02 5.13
N LYS A 3 10.26 -21.57 4.77
CA LYS A 3 9.93 -21.92 3.38
C LYS A 3 10.08 -20.73 2.42
N ARG A 4 9.66 -19.53 2.82
CA ARG A 4 9.76 -18.30 2.01
C ARG A 4 11.21 -17.85 1.84
N ILE A 5 12.01 -17.95 2.91
CA ILE A 5 13.45 -17.61 2.86
C ILE A 5 14.20 -18.57 1.94
N LYS A 6 13.95 -19.89 2.07
CA LYS A 6 14.55 -20.91 1.20
C LYS A 6 14.17 -20.67 -0.26
N HIS A 7 12.88 -20.45 -0.54
CA HIS A 7 12.38 -20.14 -1.89
C HIS A 7 13.06 -18.91 -2.50
N LEU A 8 13.17 -17.82 -1.73
CA LEU A 8 13.81 -16.60 -2.20
C LEU A 8 15.29 -16.84 -2.51
N LYS A 9 16.03 -17.50 -1.61
CA LYS A 9 17.46 -17.81 -1.81
C LYS A 9 17.69 -18.64 -3.07
N GLN A 10 16.89 -19.69 -3.27
CA GLN A 10 16.97 -20.55 -4.46
C GLN A 10 16.71 -19.74 -5.75
N ASN A 11 15.65 -18.92 -5.78
CA ASN A 11 15.34 -18.13 -6.97
C ASN A 11 16.37 -17.02 -7.23
N CYS A 12 16.95 -16.44 -6.18
CA CYS A 12 18.06 -15.51 -6.33
C CYS A 12 19.33 -16.15 -6.90
N GLN A 13 19.63 -17.41 -6.54
CA GLN A 13 20.74 -18.16 -7.15
C GLN A 13 20.48 -18.41 -8.63
N LEU A 14 19.27 -18.84 -9.00
CA LEU A 14 18.91 -19.04 -10.40
C LEU A 14 19.06 -17.74 -11.21
N LEU A 15 18.58 -16.60 -10.70
CA LEU A 15 18.73 -15.31 -11.39
C LEU A 15 20.17 -14.87 -11.60
N LYS A 16 21.11 -15.28 -10.72
CA LYS A 16 22.55 -15.03 -10.90
C LYS A 16 23.13 -15.90 -12.01
N ASN A 17 22.73 -17.17 -12.07
CA ASN A 17 23.24 -18.12 -13.07
C ASN A 17 22.76 -17.80 -14.50
N PHE A 18 21.56 -17.24 -14.65
CA PHE A 18 21.03 -16.81 -15.96
C PHE A 18 21.64 -15.50 -16.49
N LYS A 19 22.45 -14.78 -15.70
CA LYS A 19 23.08 -13.51 -16.09
C LYS A 19 24.57 -13.54 -15.84
N GLY A 20 25.33 -14.05 -16.81
CA GLY A 20 26.72 -13.62 -16.98
C GLY A 20 26.72 -12.09 -17.20
N SER A 21 27.36 -11.35 -16.29
CA SER A 21 27.40 -9.87 -16.18
C SER A 21 26.11 -9.16 -15.67
N SER A 22 26.24 -8.52 -14.51
CA SER A 22 25.23 -7.70 -13.83
C SER A 22 25.03 -6.35 -14.53
N PRO A 23 23.78 -5.83 -14.64
CA PRO A 23 23.51 -4.51 -14.07
C PRO A 23 22.07 -4.27 -13.57
N ILE A 24 21.25 -5.29 -13.27
CA ILE A 24 19.89 -5.05 -12.72
C ILE A 24 19.90 -4.78 -11.20
N PHE A 25 20.99 -5.11 -10.51
CA PHE A 25 21.10 -5.01 -9.06
C PHE A 25 21.60 -3.65 -8.53
N SER A 26 22.00 -2.70 -9.39
CA SER A 26 22.86 -1.59 -8.97
C SER A 26 22.19 -0.22 -8.80
N ARG A 27 21.08 0.11 -9.46
CA ARG A 27 20.65 1.53 -9.52
C ARG A 27 19.59 1.98 -8.51
N GLY A 28 18.91 1.05 -7.81
CA GLY A 28 17.95 1.42 -6.77
C GLY A 28 18.61 1.51 -5.40
N ILE A 29 18.51 2.66 -4.74
CA ILE A 29 18.89 2.87 -3.33
C ILE A 29 17.75 2.31 -2.45
N PRO A 30 17.97 1.23 -1.67
CA PRO A 30 16.90 0.63 -0.86
C PRO A 30 16.52 1.60 0.26
N ILE A 31 15.34 2.21 0.13
CA ILE A 31 14.76 3.03 1.20
C ILE A 31 14.32 2.08 2.30
N ALA A 32 14.97 2.14 3.45
CA ALA A 32 14.69 1.27 4.58
C ALA A 32 14.52 2.07 5.87
N ASN A 33 13.52 1.71 6.68
CA ASN A 33 13.45 2.22 8.04
C ASN A 33 14.42 1.40 8.89
N THR A 34 15.19 2.06 9.74
CA THR A 34 16.28 1.49 10.53
C THR A 34 16.14 1.89 11.99
N MET A 35 16.30 0.92 12.89
CA MET A 35 16.38 1.14 14.34
C MET A 35 17.37 0.12 14.92
N ASN A 36 18.47 0.59 15.50
CA ASN A 36 19.55 -0.25 16.02
C ASN A 36 19.99 -1.30 14.96
N THR A 37 19.82 -2.59 15.26
CA THR A 37 20.15 -3.73 14.39
C THR A 37 18.96 -4.25 13.57
N HIS A 38 17.84 -3.52 13.52
CA HIS A 38 16.64 -3.90 12.77
C HIS A 38 16.44 -2.97 11.59
N HIS A 39 16.12 -3.54 10.43
CA HIS A 39 15.86 -2.79 9.21
C HIS A 39 14.67 -3.38 8.47
N ILE A 40 13.84 -2.53 7.87
CA ILE A 40 12.76 -2.96 6.98
C ILE A 40 12.83 -2.22 5.65
N CYS A 41 12.84 -2.96 4.54
CA CYS A 41 12.68 -2.30 3.24
C CYS A 41 11.25 -1.73 3.12
N LYS A 42 11.15 -0.42 2.87
CA LYS A 42 9.88 0.27 2.75
C LYS A 42 9.26 0.01 1.38
N VAL A 43 8.38 -0.98 1.31
CA VAL A 43 7.64 -1.32 0.09
C VAL A 43 6.25 -0.67 0.12
N PRO A 44 5.98 0.36 -0.71
CA PRO A 44 4.64 0.94 -0.77
C PRO A 44 3.57 -0.10 -1.11
N LYS A 45 2.38 0.13 -0.57
CA LYS A 45 1.18 -0.71 -0.76
C LYS A 45 1.34 -2.14 -0.23
N SER A 46 2.31 -2.37 0.66
CA SER A 46 2.60 -3.67 1.30
C SER A 46 2.83 -3.48 2.80
N GLY A 47 1.92 -2.79 3.50
CA GLY A 47 2.01 -2.57 4.96
C GLY A 47 3.04 -1.53 5.40
N SER A 48 3.56 -0.70 4.48
CA SER A 48 4.61 0.28 4.78
C SER A 48 4.23 1.33 5.82
N THR A 49 2.95 1.74 5.90
CA THR A 49 2.48 2.71 6.90
C THR A 49 2.61 2.15 8.31
N PHE A 50 1.98 1.02 8.57
CA PHE A 50 2.07 0.32 9.85
C PHE A 50 3.52 0.04 10.28
N TRP A 51 4.35 -0.48 9.38
CA TRP A 51 5.74 -0.75 9.73
C TRP A 51 6.60 0.51 9.86
N THR A 52 6.17 1.64 9.31
CA THR A 52 6.81 2.93 9.62
C THR A 52 6.43 3.39 11.01
N GLU A 53 5.17 3.29 11.41
CA GLU A 53 4.71 3.56 12.78
C GLU A 53 5.46 2.68 13.79
N VAL A 54 5.58 1.37 13.54
CA VAL A 54 6.38 0.44 14.36
C VAL A 54 7.79 0.99 14.57
N PHE A 55 8.50 1.38 13.50
CA PHE A 55 9.87 1.88 13.60
C PHE A 55 9.97 3.26 14.26
N LEU A 56 8.98 4.14 14.09
CA LEU A 56 8.90 5.41 14.80
C LEU A 56 8.75 5.19 16.32
N THR A 57 7.85 4.30 16.73
CA THR A 57 7.63 3.93 18.14
C THR A 57 8.86 3.25 18.74
N LEU A 58 9.47 2.34 17.98
CA LEU A 58 10.70 1.65 18.39
C LEU A 58 11.87 2.61 18.61
N SER A 59 11.97 3.65 17.77
CA SER A 59 13.03 4.67 17.84
C SER A 59 12.72 5.83 18.79
N ASN A 60 11.65 5.74 19.60
CA ASN A 60 11.17 6.82 20.48
C ASN A 60 10.87 8.15 19.75
N VAL A 61 10.63 8.13 18.45
CA VAL A 61 10.26 9.33 17.68
C VAL A 61 8.80 9.72 17.92
N THR A 62 7.95 8.74 18.22
CA THR A 62 6.54 8.96 18.58
C THR A 62 6.15 8.11 19.78
N HIS A 63 5.33 8.67 20.67
CA HIS A 63 4.75 7.95 21.79
C HIS A 63 3.61 7.04 21.32
N VAL A 64 3.35 5.96 22.06
CA VAL A 64 2.31 4.98 21.71
C VAL A 64 0.92 5.58 21.67
N ASP A 65 0.64 6.59 22.51
CA ASP A 65 -0.65 7.27 22.59
C ASP A 65 -0.97 8.06 21.31
N ASN A 66 0.06 8.44 20.54
CA ASN A 66 -0.11 9.21 19.32
C ASN A 66 -0.35 8.33 18.08
N LEU A 67 -0.23 7.01 18.18
CA LEU A 67 -0.32 6.10 17.03
C LEU A 67 -1.64 6.18 16.25
N GLY A 68 -2.74 6.57 16.90
CA GLY A 68 -4.05 6.80 16.24
C GLY A 68 -4.17 8.14 15.52
N ASN A 69 -3.31 9.11 15.86
CA ASN A 69 -3.44 10.51 15.44
C ASN A 69 -2.43 10.91 14.35
N LEU A 70 -1.41 10.07 14.08
CA LEU A 70 -0.44 10.37 13.04
C LEU A 70 -1.07 10.29 11.64
N THR A 71 -1.01 11.39 10.90
CA THR A 71 -1.47 11.40 9.50
C THR A 71 -0.47 10.66 8.61
N ARG A 72 -0.92 10.21 7.43
CA ARG A 72 -0.01 9.59 6.46
C ARG A 72 1.10 10.52 6.01
N TYR A 73 0.84 11.84 5.97
CA TYR A 73 1.86 12.84 5.64
C TYR A 73 2.94 12.87 6.73
N MET A 74 2.55 12.94 8.00
CA MET A 74 3.50 12.86 9.13
C MET A 74 4.34 11.58 9.06
N ILE A 75 3.70 10.42 8.84
CA ILE A 75 4.39 9.12 8.82
C ILE A 75 5.35 8.98 7.63
N HIS A 76 4.95 9.47 6.45
CA HIS A 76 5.67 9.20 5.19
C HIS A 76 6.41 10.41 4.60
N VAL A 77 6.39 11.55 5.26
CA VAL A 77 7.10 12.76 4.85
C VAL A 77 7.86 13.35 6.04
N GLU A 78 7.17 13.83 7.07
CA GLU A 78 7.80 14.61 8.15
C GLU A 78 8.67 13.75 9.10
N LEU A 79 8.10 12.69 9.67
CA LEU A 79 8.76 11.90 10.72
C LEU A 79 9.70 10.84 10.15
N GLN A 80 9.53 10.46 8.89
CA GLN A 80 10.29 9.37 8.30
C GLN A 80 11.79 9.69 8.23
N GLU A 81 12.18 10.96 8.10
CA GLU A 81 13.58 11.36 7.95
C GLU A 81 14.43 10.96 9.17
N LYS A 82 13.78 10.81 10.33
CA LYS A 82 14.41 10.37 11.58
C LYS A 82 14.76 8.87 11.60
N ILE A 83 14.17 8.06 10.72
CA ILE A 83 14.31 6.60 10.74
C ILE A 83 14.66 5.99 9.37
N VAL A 84 14.57 6.76 8.29
CA VAL A 84 14.82 6.29 6.92
C VAL A 84 16.30 6.39 6.60
N SER A 85 16.88 5.28 6.15
CA SER A 85 18.15 5.26 5.44
C SER A 85 17.94 4.95 3.97
N ARG A 86 18.60 5.74 3.13
CA ARG A 86 18.73 5.50 1.69
C ARG A 86 19.78 4.40 1.44
N ASN A 87 20.89 4.39 2.17
CA ASN A 87 21.93 3.38 2.04
C ASN A 87 21.88 2.40 3.20
N LEU A 88 21.32 1.21 2.95
CA LEU A 88 21.32 0.14 3.93
C LEU A 88 22.71 -0.51 4.03
N ASN A 89 23.46 -0.09 5.05
CA ASN A 89 24.74 -0.69 5.47
C ASN A 89 24.51 -1.76 6.55
N ALA A 90 23.72 -2.77 6.21
CA ALA A 90 23.40 -3.87 7.11
C ALA A 90 24.61 -4.76 7.39
N ARG A 91 24.88 -5.03 8.67
CA ARG A 91 25.83 -6.05 9.14
C ARG A 91 25.22 -7.44 9.00
N SER A 92 26.05 -8.47 9.02
CA SER A 92 25.61 -9.86 8.97
C SER A 92 24.71 -10.26 10.16
N SER A 93 24.89 -9.60 11.31
CA SER A 93 24.11 -9.77 12.53
C SER A 93 22.73 -9.09 12.51
N ASP A 94 22.49 -8.19 11.56
CA ASP A 94 21.30 -7.35 11.58
C ASP A 94 20.05 -8.13 11.13
N THR A 95 18.91 -7.77 11.71
CA THR A 95 17.61 -8.33 11.39
C THR A 95 16.95 -7.54 10.27
N LEU A 96 16.95 -8.12 9.07
CA LEU A 96 16.34 -7.50 7.89
C LEU A 96 14.94 -8.07 7.62
N LEU A 97 13.99 -7.17 7.46
CA LEU A 97 12.57 -7.42 7.22
C LEU A 97 12.19 -6.98 5.81
N ILE A 98 11.30 -7.73 5.17
CA ILE A 98 10.61 -7.31 3.96
C ILE A 98 9.18 -7.84 3.97
N ILE A 99 8.26 -7.04 3.44
CA ILE A 99 6.89 -7.44 3.20
C ILE A 99 6.68 -7.50 1.70
N SER A 100 6.30 -8.67 1.23
CA SER A 100 5.88 -8.91 -0.14
C SER A 100 4.36 -8.88 -0.24
N ARG A 101 3.86 -8.64 -1.46
CA ARG A 101 2.44 -8.69 -1.78
C ARG A 101 2.30 -9.26 -3.18
N ASP A 102 1.22 -9.97 -3.43
CA ASP A 102 0.88 -10.42 -4.78
C ASP A 102 0.95 -9.20 -5.74
N PRO A 103 1.76 -9.25 -6.82
CA PRO A 103 1.95 -8.10 -7.69
C PRO A 103 0.64 -7.54 -8.25
N TRP A 104 -0.33 -8.39 -8.61
CA TRP A 104 -1.63 -7.94 -9.10
C TRP A 104 -2.40 -7.16 -8.04
N LYS A 105 -2.43 -7.68 -6.81
CA LYS A 105 -3.10 -7.00 -5.68
C LYS A 105 -2.38 -5.71 -5.29
N ARG A 106 -1.04 -5.66 -5.46
CA ARG A 106 -0.25 -4.47 -5.17
C ARG A 106 -0.51 -3.35 -6.19
N ILE A 107 -0.53 -3.68 -7.49
CA ILE A 107 -0.84 -2.73 -8.56
C ILE A 107 -2.25 -2.16 -8.39
N TYR A 108 -3.25 -3.01 -8.16
CA TYR A 108 -4.62 -2.57 -7.90
C TYR A 108 -4.71 -1.65 -6.68
N SER A 109 -3.99 -1.98 -5.60
CA SER A 109 -3.93 -1.12 -4.42
C SER A 109 -3.29 0.24 -4.71
N ALA A 110 -2.30 0.31 -5.59
CA ALA A 110 -1.68 1.56 -6.00
C ALA A 110 -2.65 2.43 -6.81
N TYR A 111 -3.37 1.84 -7.78
CA TYR A 111 -4.42 2.51 -8.53
C TYR A 111 -5.50 3.10 -7.60
N MET A 112 -6.06 2.27 -6.72
CA MET A 112 -7.15 2.65 -5.82
C MET A 112 -6.76 3.76 -4.84
N ASP A 113 -5.48 3.86 -4.46
CA ASP A 113 -5.01 4.86 -3.51
C ASP A 113 -4.58 6.15 -4.21
N LYS A 114 -3.81 6.05 -5.31
CA LYS A 114 -3.15 7.19 -5.96
C LYS A 114 -3.97 7.80 -7.08
N ILE A 115 -4.57 6.96 -7.91
CA ILE A 115 -5.17 7.36 -9.18
C ILE A 115 -6.68 7.54 -9.05
N TYR A 116 -7.39 6.53 -8.54
CA TYR A 116 -8.85 6.59 -8.36
C TYR A 116 -9.29 7.77 -7.47
N GLN A 117 -8.44 8.12 -6.51
CA GLN A 117 -8.66 9.21 -5.56
C GLN A 117 -8.14 10.56 -6.06
N ILE A 118 -7.55 10.63 -7.26
CA ILE A 118 -6.95 11.83 -7.84
C ILE A 118 -6.06 12.54 -6.82
N GLN A 119 -5.03 11.83 -6.34
CA GLN A 119 -4.03 12.47 -5.47
C GLN A 119 -3.37 13.61 -6.25
N THR A 120 -3.30 14.80 -5.66
CA THR A 120 -2.77 16.02 -6.30
C THR A 120 -1.37 15.81 -6.89
N ALA A 121 -0.52 15.08 -6.17
CA ALA A 121 0.84 14.71 -6.60
C ALA A 121 0.90 13.84 -7.88
N TYR A 122 -0.22 13.30 -8.35
CA TYR A 122 -0.31 12.44 -9.53
C TYR A 122 -1.12 13.05 -10.68
N ARG A 123 -1.50 14.34 -10.58
CA ARG A 123 -2.35 15.00 -11.59
C ARG A 123 -1.76 14.96 -12.99
N ASP A 124 -0.44 15.17 -13.14
CA ASP A 124 0.19 15.17 -14.46
C ASP A 124 0.24 13.77 -15.07
N GLN A 125 0.48 12.74 -14.25
CA GLN A 125 0.43 11.35 -14.66
C GLN A 125 -1.01 10.96 -15.02
N ILE A 126 -2.01 11.44 -14.28
CA ILE A 126 -3.42 11.23 -14.59
C ILE A 126 -3.76 11.84 -15.96
N LYS A 127 -3.39 13.10 -16.22
CA LYS A 127 -3.56 13.77 -17.53
C LYS A 127 -2.92 12.98 -18.67
N GLN A 128 -1.73 12.41 -18.44
CA GLN A 128 -1.07 11.53 -19.40
C GLN A 128 -1.85 10.24 -19.65
N MET A 129 -2.37 9.58 -18.60
CA MET A 129 -3.14 8.34 -18.72
C MET A 129 -4.42 8.52 -19.54
N ILE A 130 -5.10 9.66 -19.39
CA ILE A 130 -6.35 9.98 -20.10
C ILE A 130 -6.10 10.63 -21.47
N GLY A 131 -4.87 11.08 -21.76
CA GLY A 131 -4.54 11.79 -23.00
C GLY A 131 -5.11 13.22 -23.07
N LYS A 132 -5.41 13.84 -21.93
CA LYS A 132 -6.09 15.15 -21.85
C LYS A 132 -5.29 16.10 -20.95
N TYR A 133 -4.53 16.99 -21.57
CA TYR A 133 -3.70 17.97 -20.86
C TYR A 133 -4.44 19.27 -20.53
N ARG A 134 -5.36 19.71 -21.41
CA ARG A 134 -6.20 20.90 -21.25
C ARG A 134 -7.62 20.50 -20.84
N GLY A 135 -8.24 21.28 -19.95
CA GLY A 135 -9.62 21.05 -19.50
C GLY A 135 -9.83 19.77 -18.68
N TYR A 136 -8.76 19.20 -18.13
CA TYR A 136 -8.85 18.13 -17.14
C TYR A 136 -9.53 18.66 -15.88
N CYS A 137 -10.61 18.01 -15.46
CA CYS A 137 -11.48 18.45 -14.39
C CYS A 137 -11.97 17.23 -13.59
N GLY A 138 -11.03 16.52 -12.96
CA GLY A 138 -11.40 15.45 -12.02
C GLY A 138 -11.79 14.11 -12.65
N GLU A 139 -11.54 13.90 -13.94
CA GLU A 139 -11.73 12.58 -14.56
C GLU A 139 -10.78 11.54 -13.95
N VAL A 140 -11.29 10.31 -13.80
CA VAL A 140 -10.51 9.18 -13.27
C VAL A 140 -10.08 8.32 -14.44
N PRO A 141 -8.76 8.07 -14.63
CA PRO A 141 -8.30 7.09 -15.58
C PRO A 141 -8.90 5.72 -15.28
N THR A 142 -9.31 4.99 -16.31
CA THR A 142 -9.67 3.58 -16.16
C THR A 142 -8.50 2.76 -15.63
N PHE A 143 -8.78 1.59 -15.06
CA PHE A 143 -7.73 0.71 -14.58
C PHE A 143 -6.80 0.26 -15.72
N GLU A 144 -7.35 -0.02 -16.90
CA GLU A 144 -6.55 -0.36 -18.08
C GLU A 144 -5.63 0.79 -18.52
N GLN A 145 -6.10 2.04 -18.53
CA GLN A 145 -5.25 3.21 -18.84
C GLN A 145 -4.06 3.31 -17.86
N PHE A 146 -4.31 3.05 -16.58
CA PHE A 146 -3.23 2.99 -15.58
C PHE A 146 -2.23 1.86 -15.87
N LEU A 147 -2.68 0.66 -16.24
CA LEU A 147 -1.78 -0.45 -16.59
C LEU A 147 -0.98 -0.16 -17.87
N LYS A 148 -1.61 0.39 -18.90
CA LYS A 148 -0.94 0.85 -20.13
C LYS A 148 0.15 1.88 -19.81
N TYR A 149 -0.13 2.80 -18.89
CA TYR A 149 0.85 3.77 -18.41
C TYR A 149 2.04 3.11 -17.69
N ILE A 150 1.81 2.13 -16.81
CA ILE A 150 2.90 1.35 -16.17
C ILE A 150 3.77 0.69 -17.24
N VAL A 151 3.16 0.02 -18.22
CA VAL A 151 3.89 -0.64 -19.31
C VAL A 151 4.74 0.36 -20.08
N ALA A 152 4.20 1.53 -20.43
CA ALA A 152 4.95 2.57 -21.13
C ALA A 152 6.15 3.07 -20.31
N GLN A 153 5.94 3.41 -19.03
CA GLN A 153 6.99 3.93 -18.13
C GLN A 153 8.06 2.87 -17.80
N SER A 154 7.70 1.59 -17.81
CA SER A 154 8.64 0.50 -17.53
C SER A 154 9.78 0.42 -18.55
N LYS A 155 9.51 0.78 -19.82
CA LYS A 155 10.50 0.80 -20.90
C LYS A 155 11.65 1.78 -20.62
N TYR A 156 11.34 2.87 -19.92
CA TYR A 156 12.28 3.94 -19.58
C TYR A 156 12.82 3.84 -18.13
N LYS A 157 12.45 2.80 -17.38
CA LYS A 157 12.82 2.64 -15.95
C LYS A 157 12.35 3.79 -15.05
N LEU A 158 11.25 4.45 -15.41
CA LEU A 158 10.70 5.63 -14.72
C LEU A 158 9.50 5.31 -13.80
N LEU A 159 9.33 4.03 -13.42
CA LEU A 159 8.19 3.62 -12.59
C LEU A 159 8.21 4.29 -11.22
N ASP A 160 7.09 4.89 -10.80
CA ASP A 160 6.91 5.42 -9.45
C ASP A 160 7.05 4.30 -8.39
N PRO A 161 7.66 4.56 -7.21
CA PRO A 161 7.80 3.57 -6.15
C PRO A 161 6.50 2.85 -5.72
N HIS A 162 5.33 3.48 -5.88
CA HIS A 162 4.05 2.90 -5.49
C HIS A 162 3.62 1.71 -6.35
N TRP A 163 4.04 1.69 -7.62
CA TRP A 163 3.79 0.57 -8.52
C TRP A 163 5.07 -0.08 -9.05
N ARG A 164 6.27 0.46 -8.84
CA ARG A 164 7.53 -0.18 -9.25
C ARG A 164 7.69 -1.58 -8.61
N PRO A 165 8.18 -2.62 -9.32
CA PRO A 165 8.42 -3.95 -8.75
C PRO A 165 9.29 -3.93 -7.48
N ILE A 166 8.92 -4.74 -6.49
CA ILE A 166 9.59 -4.90 -5.19
C ILE A 166 11.06 -5.31 -5.36
N SER A 167 11.30 -6.25 -6.29
CA SER A 167 12.64 -6.73 -6.66
C SER A 167 13.59 -5.59 -7.05
N SER A 168 13.07 -4.53 -7.65
CA SER A 168 13.84 -3.34 -8.04
C SER A 168 13.93 -2.26 -6.95
N LEU A 169 13.01 -2.25 -5.99
CA LEU A 169 13.02 -1.31 -4.85
C LEU A 169 14.01 -1.74 -3.76
N CYS A 170 14.00 -3.04 -3.40
CA CYS A 170 14.65 -3.51 -2.18
C CYS A 170 15.99 -4.21 -2.38
N ARG A 171 16.49 -4.35 -3.62
CA ARG A 171 17.68 -5.16 -3.95
C ARG A 171 17.60 -6.56 -3.34
N VAL A 172 16.49 -7.26 -3.59
CA VAL A 172 16.07 -8.43 -2.80
C VAL A 172 17.11 -9.57 -2.77
N CYS A 173 17.89 -9.77 -3.84
CA CYS A 173 18.92 -10.82 -3.89
C CYS A 173 20.30 -10.40 -3.35
N ARG A 174 20.46 -9.14 -2.92
CA ARG A 174 21.69 -8.61 -2.32
C ARG A 174 21.70 -8.77 -0.80
N TYR A 175 20.52 -8.76 -0.16
CA TYR A 175 20.39 -8.79 1.29
C TYR A 175 19.85 -10.13 1.79
N SER A 176 20.29 -10.52 2.99
CA SER A 176 19.81 -11.71 3.69
C SER A 176 18.66 -11.34 4.62
N TYR A 177 17.42 -11.44 4.14
CA TYR A 177 16.24 -11.18 4.97
C TYR A 177 16.01 -12.28 6.00
N LYS A 178 15.88 -11.89 7.27
CA LYS A 178 15.52 -12.78 8.38
C LYS A 178 14.02 -13.05 8.42
N TYR A 179 13.20 -12.08 8.02
CA TYR A 179 11.75 -12.26 7.94
C TYR A 179 11.18 -11.73 6.62
N ILE A 180 10.48 -12.60 5.90
CA ILE A 180 9.75 -12.33 4.66
C ILE A 180 8.26 -12.50 4.93
N MET A 181 7.60 -11.37 5.19
CA MET A 181 6.16 -11.31 5.44
C MET A 181 5.39 -11.22 4.12
N LYS A 182 4.12 -11.61 4.14
CA LYS A 182 3.20 -11.46 3.01
C LYS A 182 2.01 -10.61 3.44
N MET A 183 1.56 -9.69 2.56
CA MET A 183 0.35 -8.92 2.80
C MET A 183 -0.88 -9.82 2.93
N GLU A 184 -0.88 -10.98 2.25
CA GLU A 184 -1.96 -11.98 2.33
C GLU A 184 -2.04 -12.65 3.70
N SER A 185 -0.96 -12.63 4.49
CA SER A 185 -0.93 -13.12 5.87
C SER A 185 -0.46 -12.03 6.84
N PHE A 186 -0.80 -10.76 6.56
CA PHE A 186 -0.19 -9.59 7.20
C PHE A 186 -0.33 -9.58 8.72
N GLU A 187 -1.54 -9.82 9.24
CA GLU A 187 -1.84 -9.87 10.68
C GLU A 187 -1.00 -10.95 11.37
N LYS A 188 -1.09 -12.19 10.88
CA LYS A 188 -0.34 -13.34 11.41
C LYS A 188 1.16 -13.14 11.37
N ASP A 189 1.70 -12.68 10.24
CA ASP A 189 3.13 -12.48 10.05
C ASP A 189 3.65 -11.32 10.90
N SER A 190 2.93 -10.20 10.95
CA SER A 190 3.32 -9.04 11.76
C SER A 190 3.26 -9.38 13.24
N THR A 191 2.23 -10.12 13.69
CA THR A 191 2.17 -10.60 15.07
C THR A 191 3.36 -11.48 15.43
N TYR A 192 3.73 -12.42 14.55
CA TYR A 192 4.89 -13.27 14.75
C TYR A 192 6.20 -12.45 14.84
N VAL A 193 6.42 -11.50 13.93
CA VAL A 193 7.66 -10.70 13.91
C VAL A 193 7.73 -9.75 15.11
N LEU A 194 6.64 -9.05 15.45
CA LEU A 194 6.57 -8.17 16.62
C LEU A 194 6.90 -8.95 17.90
N ASN A 195 6.40 -10.18 18.05
CA ASN A 195 6.76 -11.06 19.17
C ASN A 195 8.25 -11.41 19.25
N LYS A 196 8.99 -11.35 18.14
CA LYS A 196 10.44 -11.65 18.09
C LYS A 196 11.33 -10.43 18.28
N ILE A 197 10.85 -9.24 17.96
CA ILE A 197 11.66 -8.01 18.00
C ILE A 197 11.33 -7.10 19.20
N LEU A 198 10.22 -7.36 19.90
CA LEU A 198 9.80 -6.61 21.08
C LEU A 198 9.79 -7.48 22.34
N PRO A 199 10.21 -6.93 23.50
CA PRO A 199 10.07 -7.60 24.80
C PRO A 199 8.61 -7.95 25.12
N GLU A 200 8.38 -9.02 25.87
CA GLU A 200 7.01 -9.48 26.20
C GLU A 200 6.20 -8.47 27.00
N LYS A 201 6.81 -7.86 28.02
CA LYS A 201 6.18 -6.85 28.89
C LYS A 201 6.47 -5.43 28.40
N SER A 202 6.04 -5.12 27.19
CA SER A 202 6.25 -3.79 26.59
C SER A 202 4.93 -3.12 26.25
N ASP A 203 4.70 -1.90 26.74
CA ASP A 203 3.50 -1.12 26.39
C ASP A 203 3.47 -0.77 24.90
N LYS A 204 4.65 -0.57 24.28
CA LYS A 204 4.79 -0.47 22.83
C LYS A 204 4.24 -1.70 22.12
N LYS A 205 4.52 -2.89 22.63
CA LYS A 205 4.02 -4.15 22.05
C LYS A 205 2.50 -4.24 22.14
N LYS A 206 1.92 -3.92 23.29
CA LYS A 206 0.46 -3.88 23.47
C LYS A 206 -0.21 -2.89 22.52
N ALA A 207 0.30 -1.65 22.45
CA ALA A 207 -0.23 -0.61 21.59
C ALA A 207 -0.15 -0.98 20.09
N LEU A 208 0.98 -1.54 19.65
CA LEU A 208 1.16 -1.96 18.25
C LEU A 208 0.26 -3.14 17.89
N PHE A 209 0.00 -4.08 18.81
CA PHE A 209 -0.98 -5.16 18.57
C PHE A 209 -2.41 -4.64 18.50
N TRP A 210 -2.78 -3.71 19.38
CA TRP A 210 -4.08 -3.07 19.32
C TRP A 210 -4.27 -2.35 17.98
N LYS A 211 -3.28 -1.58 17.53
CA LYS A 211 -3.30 -0.90 16.22
C LYS A 211 -3.41 -1.89 15.06
N LEU A 212 -2.70 -3.01 15.12
CA LEU A 212 -2.75 -4.06 14.10
C LEU A 212 -4.14 -4.69 13.97
N ALA A 213 -4.86 -4.85 15.09
CA ALA A 213 -6.19 -5.45 15.14
C ALA A 213 -7.34 -4.43 14.89
N ASN A 214 -7.13 -3.15 15.18
CA ASN A 214 -8.19 -2.15 15.16
C ASN A 214 -8.44 -1.55 13.76
N LYS A 215 -9.33 -2.19 13.01
CA LYS A 215 -9.81 -1.70 11.71
C LYS A 215 -10.55 -0.37 11.77
N GLN A 216 -11.25 -0.10 12.88
CA GLN A 216 -12.04 1.12 13.02
C GLN A 216 -11.13 2.36 13.09
N ASP A 217 -10.01 2.27 13.80
CA ASP A 217 -9.01 3.34 13.86
C ASP A 217 -8.40 3.63 12.47
N TYR A 218 -8.13 2.58 11.69
CA TYR A 218 -7.69 2.73 10.30
C TYR A 218 -8.74 3.42 9.41
N LEU A 219 -10.02 3.07 9.57
CA LEU A 219 -11.13 3.74 8.86
C LEU A 219 -11.20 5.22 9.23
N LYS A 220 -11.15 5.56 10.53
CA LYS A 220 -11.15 6.95 11.00
C LYS A 220 -9.99 7.72 10.36
N GLY A 221 -8.78 7.18 10.44
CA GLY A 221 -7.59 7.81 9.85
C GLY A 221 -7.69 8.06 8.35
N LEU A 222 -8.38 7.17 7.60
CA LEU A 222 -8.70 7.43 6.19
C LEU A 222 -9.68 8.59 6.03
N VAL A 223 -10.78 8.62 6.79
CA VAL A 223 -11.75 9.73 6.71
C VAL A 223 -11.06 11.06 6.99
N ARG A 224 -10.32 11.18 8.09
CA ARG A 224 -9.57 12.39 8.45
C ARG A 224 -8.65 12.87 7.33
N MET A 225 -7.83 11.96 6.80
CA MET A 225 -6.89 12.26 5.74
C MET A 225 -7.60 12.76 4.47
N PHE A 226 -8.73 12.16 4.10
CA PHE A 226 -9.46 12.58 2.91
C PHE A 226 -10.15 13.93 3.10
N THR A 227 -10.70 14.17 4.29
CA THR A 227 -11.32 15.45 4.63
C THR A 227 -10.29 16.58 4.63
N SER A 228 -9.14 16.44 5.32
CA SER A 228 -8.12 17.50 5.33
C SER A 228 -7.56 17.73 3.92
N ARG A 229 -7.29 16.67 3.15
CA ARG A 229 -6.79 16.82 1.78
C ARG A 229 -7.78 17.57 0.89
N PHE A 230 -9.09 17.36 1.06
CA PHE A 230 -10.08 18.12 0.29
C PHE A 230 -10.05 19.61 0.66
N LEU A 231 -9.95 19.92 1.96
CA LEU A 231 -9.86 21.31 2.43
C LEU A 231 -8.57 22.01 1.98
N GLU A 232 -7.47 21.28 1.88
CA GLU A 232 -6.19 21.77 1.34
C GLU A 232 -6.23 21.93 -0.19
N MET A 233 -7.12 21.21 -0.88
CA MET A 233 -7.27 21.29 -2.32
C MET A 233 -8.06 22.54 -2.70
N ASN A 234 -7.35 23.62 -3.05
CA ASN A 234 -7.94 24.82 -3.65
C ASN A 234 -8.25 24.60 -5.15
N ASP A 235 -9.09 23.61 -5.47
CA ASP A 235 -9.51 23.32 -6.84
C ASP A 235 -10.99 22.92 -6.93
N ASN A 236 -11.74 23.68 -7.75
CA ASN A 236 -13.17 23.52 -7.97
C ASN A 236 -13.51 22.34 -8.92
N CYS A 237 -12.53 21.57 -9.40
CA CYS A 237 -12.76 20.50 -10.36
C CYS A 237 -13.52 19.28 -9.79
N VAL A 238 -13.40 18.99 -8.50
CA VAL A 238 -14.02 17.80 -7.89
C VAL A 238 -14.82 18.23 -6.68
N SER A 239 -16.10 17.88 -6.64
CA SER A 239 -16.96 18.21 -5.50
C SER A 239 -16.56 17.45 -4.23
N PHE A 240 -16.91 17.99 -3.07
CA PHE A 240 -16.70 17.31 -1.79
C PHE A 240 -17.43 15.96 -1.75
N ILE A 241 -18.66 15.93 -2.27
CA ILE A 241 -19.50 14.73 -2.31
C ILE A 241 -18.85 13.65 -3.16
N ASP A 242 -18.26 14.00 -4.32
CA ASP A 242 -17.59 13.01 -5.16
C ASP A 242 -16.29 12.49 -4.54
N THR A 243 -15.58 13.34 -3.79
CA THR A 243 -14.44 12.90 -2.96
C THR A 243 -14.89 11.88 -1.91
N MET A 244 -16.00 12.14 -1.21
CA MET A 244 -16.54 11.22 -0.21
C MET A 244 -17.10 9.94 -0.81
N LYS A 245 -17.74 9.99 -2.00
CA LYS A 245 -18.15 8.78 -2.75
C LYS A 245 -16.95 7.90 -3.11
N ARG A 246 -15.83 8.50 -3.52
CA ARG A 246 -14.61 7.73 -3.86
C ARG A 246 -13.96 7.10 -2.63
N LEU A 247 -13.95 7.81 -1.50
CA LEU A 247 -13.53 7.25 -0.21
C LEU A 247 -14.45 6.08 0.20
N TRP A 248 -15.77 6.24 0.04
CA TRP A 248 -16.74 5.19 0.33
C TRP A 248 -16.44 3.90 -0.44
N PHE A 249 -16.29 4.00 -1.76
CA PHE A 249 -15.93 2.87 -2.60
C PHE A 249 -14.54 2.28 -2.24
N LEU A 250 -13.58 3.13 -1.85
CA LEU A 250 -12.28 2.65 -1.36
C LEU A 250 -12.41 1.78 -0.11
N LEU A 251 -13.25 2.17 0.85
CA LEU A 251 -13.50 1.38 2.06
C LEU A 251 -14.20 0.06 1.72
N GLN A 252 -15.16 0.07 0.80
CA GLN A 252 -15.78 -1.15 0.28
C GLN A 252 -14.75 -2.07 -0.40
N SER A 253 -13.88 -1.52 -1.26
CA SER A 253 -12.81 -2.28 -1.92
C SER A 253 -11.77 -2.88 -0.95
N GLN A 254 -11.70 -2.36 0.27
CA GLN A 254 -10.82 -2.83 1.34
C GLN A 254 -11.52 -3.76 2.34
N GLY A 255 -12.83 -4.00 2.20
CA GLY A 255 -13.62 -4.80 3.13
C GLY A 255 -13.83 -4.13 4.49
N LEU A 256 -13.73 -2.80 4.56
CA LEU A 256 -13.98 -2.03 5.80
C LEU A 256 -15.42 -1.53 5.89
N LEU A 257 -16.17 -1.69 4.81
CA LEU A 257 -17.56 -1.30 4.66
C LEU A 257 -18.20 -2.31 3.71
N SER A 258 -19.38 -2.83 4.05
CA SER A 258 -20.10 -3.72 3.15
C SER A 258 -20.49 -2.99 1.86
N ASP A 259 -20.36 -3.68 0.73
CA ASP A 259 -20.80 -3.19 -0.58
C ASP A 259 -22.33 -3.06 -0.71
N GLN A 260 -23.08 -3.67 0.22
CA GLN A 260 -24.53 -3.56 0.35
C GLN A 260 -24.97 -2.25 1.06
N VAL A 261 -24.06 -1.55 1.74
CA VAL A 261 -24.37 -0.28 2.40
C VAL A 261 -24.27 0.86 1.39
N ASN A 262 -25.40 1.55 1.18
CA ASN A 262 -25.50 2.65 0.23
C ASN A 262 -24.85 3.94 0.75
N PHE A 263 -24.13 4.62 -0.13
CA PHE A 263 -23.65 5.98 0.13
C PHE A 263 -24.83 6.93 0.34
N SER A 264 -24.68 7.93 1.21
CA SER A 264 -25.77 8.85 1.60
C SER A 264 -25.50 10.29 1.13
N PRO A 265 -25.75 10.65 -0.15
CA PRO A 265 -25.49 12.00 -0.67
C PRO A 265 -26.23 13.10 0.09
N ARG A 266 -27.45 12.82 0.56
CA ARG A 266 -28.30 13.78 1.28
C ARG A 266 -27.67 14.30 2.57
N PHE A 267 -26.84 13.50 3.24
CA PHE A 267 -26.10 13.95 4.41
C PHE A 267 -25.15 15.08 4.02
N PHE A 268 -24.34 14.87 2.99
CA PHE A 268 -23.33 15.85 2.55
C PHE A 268 -23.94 17.11 1.94
N LEU A 269 -25.10 17.01 1.29
CA LEU A 269 -25.83 18.17 0.77
C LEU A 269 -26.40 19.08 1.87
N ARG A 270 -26.55 18.58 3.10
CA ARG A 270 -27.10 19.34 4.25
C ARG A 270 -26.02 19.92 5.16
N LEU A 271 -24.75 19.61 4.91
CA LEU A 271 -23.64 20.16 5.68
C LEU A 271 -23.54 21.67 5.40
N SER A 272 -23.58 22.48 6.45
CA SER A 272 -23.33 23.92 6.35
C SER A 272 -21.84 24.23 6.11
N ALA A 273 -20.96 23.38 6.64
CA ALA A 273 -19.53 23.39 6.42
C ALA A 273 -18.97 21.96 6.49
N VAL A 274 -17.77 21.75 5.94
CA VAL A 274 -17.08 20.47 6.06
C VAL A 274 -16.65 20.27 7.51
N ASN A 275 -17.20 19.26 8.18
CA ASN A 275 -16.89 18.90 9.56
C ASN A 275 -16.33 17.47 9.63
N GLU A 276 -15.03 17.32 9.90
CA GLU A 276 -14.34 16.03 9.97
C GLU A 276 -14.97 15.05 10.97
N GLU A 277 -15.43 15.55 12.12
CA GLU A 277 -15.99 14.74 13.19
C GLU A 277 -17.33 14.12 12.75
N GLU A 278 -18.27 14.95 12.30
CA GLU A 278 -19.58 14.51 11.81
C GLU A 278 -19.45 13.51 10.64
N ILE A 279 -18.51 13.73 9.73
CA ILE A 279 -18.24 12.82 8.62
C ILE A 279 -17.68 11.50 9.16
N THR A 280 -16.72 11.56 10.09
CA THR A 280 -16.13 10.36 10.70
C THR A 280 -17.18 9.52 11.42
N GLU A 281 -18.08 10.17 12.16
CA GLU A 281 -19.20 9.51 12.83
C GLU A 281 -20.13 8.82 11.83
N LEU A 282 -20.48 9.49 10.72
CA LEU A 282 -21.29 8.87 9.66
C LEU A 282 -20.62 7.60 9.13
N PHE A 283 -19.36 7.68 8.72
CA PHE A 283 -18.65 6.53 8.14
C PHE A 283 -18.51 5.39 9.15
N VAL A 284 -18.23 5.69 10.42
CA VAL A 284 -18.19 4.70 11.50
C VAL A 284 -19.56 4.07 11.70
N LYS A 285 -20.63 4.86 11.80
CA LYS A 285 -22.01 4.37 11.94
C LYS A 285 -22.37 3.42 10.79
N LYS A 286 -22.07 3.85 9.56
CA LYS A 286 -22.35 3.08 8.35
C LYS A 286 -21.54 1.79 8.25
N SER A 287 -20.29 1.78 8.71
CA SER A 287 -19.47 0.55 8.79
C SER A 287 -20.03 -0.51 9.74
N LYS A 288 -20.96 -0.13 10.63
CA LYS A 288 -21.59 -1.03 11.60
C LYS A 288 -23.00 -1.47 11.20
N GLU A 289 -23.59 -0.93 10.12
CA GLU A 289 -24.92 -1.36 9.65
C GLU A 289 -24.90 -2.80 9.15
N ILE A 290 -23.82 -3.21 8.48
CA ILE A 290 -23.59 -4.59 8.04
C ILE A 290 -22.13 -4.94 8.36
N ILE A 291 -21.94 -5.80 9.36
CA ILE A 291 -20.62 -6.25 9.80
C ILE A 291 -20.25 -7.51 9.01
N LEU A 292 -19.22 -7.41 8.17
CA LEU A 292 -18.71 -8.53 7.40
C LEU A 292 -17.87 -9.47 8.27
N SER A 293 -18.09 -10.77 8.13
CA SER A 293 -17.14 -11.79 8.61
C SER A 293 -15.83 -11.75 7.81
N LYS A 294 -14.75 -12.33 8.35
CA LYS A 294 -13.46 -12.42 7.62
C LYS A 294 -13.59 -13.10 6.25
N ALA A 295 -14.53 -14.04 6.10
CA ALA A 295 -14.78 -14.72 4.84
C ALA A 295 -15.48 -13.80 3.83
N GLU A 296 -16.53 -13.09 4.26
CA GLU A 296 -17.26 -12.13 3.42
C GLU A 296 -16.39 -10.96 3.00
N GLU A 297 -15.57 -10.41 3.92
CA GLU A 297 -14.57 -9.39 3.59
C GLU A 297 -13.63 -9.86 2.47
N GLN A 298 -13.15 -11.10 2.59
CA GLN A 298 -12.22 -11.67 1.61
C GLN A 298 -12.91 -11.91 0.26
N GLN A 299 -14.17 -12.34 0.27
CA GLN A 299 -14.99 -12.53 -0.94
C GLN A 299 -15.27 -11.20 -1.63
N GLN A 300 -15.78 -10.20 -0.92
CA GLN A 300 -16.06 -8.86 -1.44
C GLN A 300 -14.79 -8.24 -2.05
N ARG A 301 -13.67 -8.26 -1.33
CA ARG A 301 -12.40 -7.73 -1.82
C ARG A 301 -11.91 -8.45 -3.08
N ASN A 302 -12.07 -9.77 -3.14
CA ASN A 302 -11.68 -10.56 -4.31
C ASN A 302 -12.59 -10.27 -5.51
N ARG A 303 -13.91 -10.14 -5.29
CA ARG A 303 -14.88 -9.84 -6.34
C ARG A 303 -14.58 -8.49 -7.00
N ILE A 304 -14.48 -7.42 -6.22
CA ILE A 304 -14.17 -6.07 -6.72
C ILE A 304 -12.79 -6.05 -7.42
N PHE A 305 -11.80 -6.76 -6.86
CA PHE A 305 -10.49 -6.91 -7.49
C PHE A 305 -10.57 -7.60 -8.85
N LYS A 306 -11.32 -8.71 -8.96
CA LYS A 306 -11.48 -9.47 -10.20
C LYS A 306 -12.20 -8.65 -11.27
N GLU A 307 -13.27 -7.93 -10.91
CA GLU A 307 -14.02 -7.04 -11.81
C GLU A 307 -13.11 -5.99 -12.47
N ALA A 308 -12.21 -5.38 -11.69
CA ALA A 308 -11.26 -4.40 -12.23
C ALA A 308 -10.36 -5.01 -13.32
N TYR A 309 -9.86 -6.22 -13.12
CA TYR A 309 -8.98 -6.90 -14.09
C TYR A 309 -9.74 -7.53 -15.26
N ALA A 310 -10.99 -7.95 -15.07
CA ALA A 310 -11.81 -8.52 -16.13
C ALA A 310 -12.05 -7.52 -17.27
N SER A 311 -12.02 -6.22 -16.97
CA SER A 311 -12.15 -5.13 -17.96
C SER A 311 -10.91 -4.87 -18.81
N VAL A 312 -9.78 -5.57 -18.57
CA VAL A 312 -8.48 -5.24 -19.16
C VAL A 312 -8.14 -6.17 -20.33
N ASP A 313 -7.69 -5.59 -21.45
CA ASP A 313 -7.15 -6.34 -22.59
C ASP A 313 -6.03 -7.32 -22.19
N VAL A 314 -6.14 -8.57 -22.67
CA VAL A 314 -5.21 -9.65 -22.33
C VAL A 314 -3.76 -9.32 -22.68
N ASN A 315 -3.49 -8.58 -23.75
CA ASN A 315 -2.13 -8.19 -24.13
C ASN A 315 -1.53 -7.18 -23.15
N VAL A 316 -2.35 -6.34 -22.51
CA VAL A 316 -1.91 -5.46 -21.43
C VAL A 316 -1.52 -6.28 -20.22
N LEU A 317 -2.30 -7.30 -19.86
CA LEU A 317 -2.00 -8.21 -18.75
C LEU A 317 -0.68 -8.97 -18.98
N LEU A 318 -0.46 -9.53 -20.17
CA LEU A 318 0.79 -10.21 -20.53
C LEU A 318 2.01 -9.28 -20.42
N LYS A 319 1.87 -8.02 -20.82
CA LYS A 319 2.94 -7.02 -20.66
C LYS A 319 3.21 -6.71 -19.18
N ILE A 320 2.18 -6.60 -18.35
CA ILE A 320 2.33 -6.43 -16.90
C ILE A 320 3.03 -7.64 -16.27
N GLN A 321 2.69 -8.87 -16.64
CA GLN A 321 3.38 -10.06 -16.16
C GLN A 321 4.89 -9.97 -16.39
N LYS A 322 5.31 -9.52 -17.58
CA LYS A 322 6.73 -9.29 -17.90
C LYS A 322 7.37 -8.19 -17.04
N VAL A 323 6.67 -7.09 -16.76
CA VAL A 323 7.18 -6.01 -15.90
C VAL A 323 7.45 -6.49 -14.47
N TYR A 324 6.61 -7.39 -13.93
CA TYR A 324 6.69 -7.87 -12.54
C TYR A 324 7.20 -9.31 -12.41
N GLU A 325 7.74 -9.90 -13.47
CA GLU A 325 8.16 -11.31 -13.53
C GLU A 325 9.05 -11.70 -12.34
N ASN A 326 10.03 -10.86 -12.01
CA ASN A 326 10.93 -11.10 -10.88
C ASN A 326 10.18 -11.14 -9.55
N ASP A 327 9.16 -10.31 -9.34
CA ASP A 327 8.39 -10.31 -8.09
C ASP A 327 7.57 -11.59 -7.95
N PHE A 328 6.92 -12.04 -9.05
CA PHE A 328 6.19 -13.31 -9.06
C PHE A 328 7.11 -14.47 -8.70
N ARG A 329 8.26 -14.56 -9.37
CA ARG A 329 9.24 -15.63 -9.18
C ARG A 329 9.88 -15.60 -7.80
N LEU A 330 10.43 -14.46 -7.38
CA LEU A 330 11.21 -14.33 -6.15
C LEU A 330 10.37 -14.54 -4.89
N PHE A 331 9.10 -14.13 -4.91
CA PHE A 331 8.22 -14.25 -3.74
C PHE A 331 7.20 -15.40 -3.84
N GLY A 332 7.25 -16.18 -4.92
CA GLY A 332 6.41 -17.36 -5.13
C GLY A 332 4.93 -16.99 -5.20
N TYR A 333 4.60 -16.06 -6.10
CA TYR A 333 3.23 -15.70 -6.46
C TYR A 333 2.88 -16.28 -7.82
N ASN A 334 1.59 -16.52 -8.06
CA ASN A 334 1.13 -16.99 -9.36
C ASN A 334 1.18 -15.83 -10.36
N MET A 335 1.88 -16.05 -11.47
CA MET A 335 1.97 -15.06 -12.55
C MET A 335 0.66 -15.00 -13.35
N ARG A 336 -0.02 -16.13 -13.50
CA ARG A 336 -1.34 -16.18 -14.13
C ARG A 336 -2.36 -15.60 -13.16
N LEU A 337 -3.11 -14.62 -13.65
CA LEU A 337 -4.22 -14.05 -12.90
C LEU A 337 -5.37 -15.06 -12.93
N THR A 338 -5.77 -15.55 -11.75
CA THR A 338 -6.94 -16.42 -11.63
C THR A 338 -8.15 -15.54 -11.33
N LEU A 339 -9.02 -15.40 -12.33
CA LEU A 339 -10.28 -14.65 -12.22
C LEU A 339 -11.47 -15.55 -11.86
N ASP A 340 -11.30 -16.87 -11.96
CA ASP A 340 -12.30 -17.89 -11.63
C ASP A 340 -12.51 -18.03 -10.13
#